data_AF-A0A945W221-F1
#
_entry.id   AF-A0A945W221-F1
#
_cell.length_a   1.000
_cell.length_b   1.000
_cell.length_c   1.000
_cell.angle_alpha   90.00
_cell.angle_beta   90.00
_cell.angle_gamma   90.00
#
_symmetry.space_group_name_H-M   'P 1'
#
loop_
_entity.id
_entity.type
_entity.pdbx_description
1 polymer ?
#
loop_
_entity_poly.entity_id
_entity_poly.type
_entity_poly.pdbx_seq_one_letter_code
_entity_poly.pdbx_strand_id
1 'polypeptide(L)'
;VESMQNISDEVLDRHPILKYRTDNVRQGIGVRGIKETDCHRCLLLQDDSVVAGGYHFPCIIYLREGGEPIGAFDNYEEVRKARVKWANEHDTFADPICKVNCLDCLVDYNRAKLDALN
;
A
#
# COMPACT_ATOMS: atom_id res chain seq x y z
N VAL A 1 5.94 14.41 -15.29
CA VAL A 1 6.49 13.07 -15.63
C VAL A 1 6.58 12.98 -17.14
N GLU A 2 7.51 13.73 -17.74
CA GLU A 2 8.00 13.35 -19.07
C GLU A 2 8.92 12.14 -18.86
N SER A 3 8.76 11.08 -19.67
CA SER A 3 9.72 9.99 -19.96
C SER A 3 9.29 8.54 -19.71
N MET A 4 8.18 8.22 -19.00
CA MET A 4 7.77 6.81 -18.89
C MET A 4 7.08 6.26 -20.14
N GLN A 5 6.51 7.12 -21.00
CA GLN A 5 5.75 6.65 -22.16
C GLN A 5 6.63 6.10 -23.29
N ASN A 6 7.91 6.49 -23.34
CA ASN A 6 8.81 6.25 -24.48
C ASN A 6 9.89 5.19 -24.19
N ILE A 7 9.69 4.33 -23.19
CA ILE A 7 10.60 3.21 -22.89
C ILE A 7 10.36 2.10 -23.90
N SER A 8 11.43 1.56 -24.50
CA SER A 8 11.34 0.48 -25.50
C SER A 8 10.86 -0.83 -24.87
N ASP A 9 10.15 -1.63 -25.66
CA ASP A 9 9.63 -2.92 -25.19
C ASP A 9 10.75 -3.88 -24.78
N GLU A 10 11.91 -3.85 -25.47
CA GLU A 10 13.10 -4.63 -25.07
C GLU A 10 13.54 -4.35 -23.62
N VAL A 11 13.51 -3.08 -23.20
CA VAL A 11 13.83 -2.70 -21.82
C VAL A 11 12.71 -3.15 -20.88
N LEU A 12 11.45 -2.94 -21.25
CA LEU A 12 10.31 -3.32 -20.42
C LEU A 12 10.25 -4.84 -20.17
N ASP A 13 10.50 -5.65 -21.19
CA ASP A 13 10.47 -7.11 -21.10
C ASP A 13 11.55 -7.67 -20.16
N ARG A 14 12.68 -6.96 -20.03
CA ARG A 14 13.76 -7.30 -19.08
C ARG A 14 13.50 -6.82 -17.65
N HIS A 15 12.54 -5.92 -17.44
CA HIS A 15 12.30 -5.24 -16.17
C HIS A 15 10.81 -5.27 -15.80
N PRO A 16 10.29 -6.40 -15.28
CA PRO A 16 8.85 -6.61 -15.09
C PRO A 16 8.16 -5.58 -14.20
N ILE A 17 8.85 -5.07 -13.17
CA ILE A 17 8.30 -4.02 -12.29
C ILE A 17 8.21 -2.68 -13.03
N LEU A 18 9.21 -2.36 -13.85
CA LEU A 18 9.19 -1.15 -14.68
C LEU A 18 8.10 -1.24 -15.74
N LYS A 19 7.94 -2.42 -16.36
CA LYS A 19 6.86 -2.72 -17.30
C LYS A 19 5.49 -2.51 -16.66
N TYR A 20 5.22 -3.14 -15.52
CA TYR A 20 3.98 -2.95 -14.77
C TYR A 20 3.65 -1.47 -14.55
N ARG A 21 4.59 -0.68 -14.03
CA ARG A 21 4.36 0.76 -13.77
C ARG A 21 4.18 1.57 -15.05
N THR A 22 4.93 1.24 -16.09
CA THR A 22 4.82 1.92 -17.39
C THR A 22 3.47 1.65 -18.03
N ASP A 23 3.01 0.41 -18.01
CA ASP A 23 1.72 0.00 -18.55
C ASP A 23 0.57 0.65 -17.75
N ASN A 24 0.65 0.70 -16.41
CA ASN A 24 -0.30 1.44 -15.57
C ASN A 24 -0.38 2.93 -15.93
N VAL A 25 0.78 3.60 -16.05
CA VAL A 25 0.83 5.02 -16.42
C VAL A 25 0.27 5.25 -17.83
N ARG A 26 0.55 4.37 -18.79
CA ARG A 26 -0.03 4.41 -20.15
C ARG A 26 -1.55 4.27 -20.13
N GLN A 27 -2.11 3.57 -19.15
CA GLN A 27 -3.56 3.41 -18.94
C GLN A 27 -4.19 4.51 -18.06
N GLY A 28 -3.42 5.53 -17.65
CA GLY A 28 -3.92 6.60 -16.78
C GLY A 28 -4.06 6.19 -15.31
N ILE A 29 -3.42 5.10 -14.90
CA ILE A 29 -3.33 4.67 -13.50
C ILE A 29 -2.08 5.32 -12.90
N GLY A 30 -2.28 6.15 -11.87
CA GLY A 30 -1.17 6.76 -11.12
C GLY A 30 -0.44 5.72 -10.26
N VAL A 31 0.87 5.91 -10.09
CA VAL A 31 1.71 5.04 -9.21
C VAL A 31 1.29 5.14 -7.74
N ARG A 32 0.67 6.27 -7.36
CA ARG A 32 0.20 6.53 -6.00
C ARG A 32 -1.24 6.97 -6.00
N GLY A 33 -1.90 6.68 -4.89
CA GLY A 33 -3.21 7.19 -4.52
C GLY A 33 -4.30 6.13 -4.60
N ILE A 34 -5.29 6.28 -3.73
CA ILE A 34 -6.47 5.42 -3.64
C ILE A 34 -7.64 6.15 -4.30
N LYS A 35 -8.36 5.48 -5.19
CA LYS A 35 -9.59 5.97 -5.82
C LYS A 35 -10.80 5.57 -4.98
N GLU A 36 -11.92 6.27 -5.18
CA GLU A 36 -13.18 5.95 -4.53
C GLU A 36 -13.65 4.51 -4.81
N THR A 37 -13.32 3.97 -5.98
CA THR A 37 -13.66 2.61 -6.41
C THR A 37 -12.69 1.52 -5.94
N ASP A 38 -11.61 1.87 -5.23
CA ASP A 38 -10.62 0.91 -4.75
C ASP A 38 -11.00 0.28 -3.40
N CYS A 39 -10.23 -0.71 -2.96
CA CYS A 39 -10.37 -1.27 -1.62
C CYS A 39 -9.93 -0.25 -0.56
N HIS A 40 -10.83 0.10 0.36
CA HIS A 40 -10.57 1.07 1.44
C HIS A 40 -10.00 0.42 2.71
N ARG A 41 -9.57 -0.85 2.61
CA ARG A 41 -8.94 -1.61 3.71
C ARG A 41 -7.51 -1.97 3.35
N CYS A 42 -6.60 -1.85 4.31
CA CYS A 42 -5.21 -2.29 4.14
C CYS A 42 -5.04 -3.74 4.64
N LEU A 43 -5.25 -4.71 3.76
CA LEU A 43 -5.10 -6.14 4.08
C LEU A 43 -3.64 -6.62 4.08
N LEU A 44 -2.74 -5.83 3.48
CA LEU A 44 -1.28 -6.04 3.55
C LEU A 44 -0.77 -6.02 5.00
N LEU A 45 -1.42 -5.23 5.84
CA LEU A 45 -1.02 -4.97 7.22
C LEU A 45 -1.00 -6.23 8.10
N GLN A 46 -1.65 -7.30 7.66
CA GLN A 46 -1.65 -8.62 8.28
C GLN A 46 -0.37 -9.43 7.97
N ASP A 47 0.30 -9.15 6.86
CA ASP A 47 1.47 -9.90 6.38
C ASP A 47 2.78 -9.09 6.46
N ASP A 48 2.68 -7.75 6.42
CA ASP A 48 3.82 -6.83 6.53
C ASP A 48 3.78 -6.04 7.84
N SER A 49 4.95 -5.66 8.36
CA SER A 49 5.08 -4.86 9.58
C SER A 49 6.27 -3.92 9.56
N VAL A 50 6.07 -2.73 10.09
CA VAL A 50 7.13 -1.72 10.28
C VAL A 50 7.22 -1.35 11.74
N VAL A 51 8.44 -1.39 12.28
CA VAL A 51 8.74 -1.09 13.67
C VAL A 51 9.85 -0.04 13.72
N ALA A 52 9.64 1.03 14.48
CA ALA A 52 10.62 2.09 14.69
C ALA A 52 10.45 2.71 16.07
N GLY A 53 11.54 2.94 16.79
CA GLY A 53 11.52 3.62 18.09
C GLY A 53 10.68 2.94 19.17
N GLY A 54 10.50 1.61 19.11
CA GLY A 54 9.65 0.87 20.05
C GLY A 54 8.15 0.88 19.71
N TYR A 55 7.76 1.42 18.56
CA TYR A 55 6.39 1.45 18.08
C TYR A 55 6.23 0.70 16.75
N HIS A 56 5.02 0.25 16.45
CA HIS A 56 4.68 -0.36 15.16
C HIS A 56 3.69 0.47 14.37
N PHE A 57 3.95 0.56 13.07
CA PHE A 57 3.23 1.42 12.13
C PHE A 57 2.47 0.59 11.09
N PRO A 58 1.43 1.15 10.44
CA PRO A 58 0.70 0.45 9.39
C PRO A 58 1.60 -0.09 8.29
N CYS A 59 2.45 0.77 7.74
CA CYS A 59 3.44 0.41 6.72
C CYS A 59 4.57 1.46 6.69
N ILE A 60 5.60 1.23 5.87
CA ILE A 60 6.75 2.14 5.76
C ILE A 60 6.36 3.50 5.17
N ILE A 61 5.33 3.53 4.32
CA ILE A 61 4.80 4.77 3.76
C ILE A 61 4.16 5.60 4.88
N TYR A 62 3.37 4.98 5.75
CA TYR A 62 2.74 5.68 6.86
C TYR A 62 3.79 6.31 7.80
N LEU A 63 4.82 5.54 8.15
CA LEU A 63 5.93 6.01 8.97
C LEU A 63 6.69 7.18 8.31
N ARG A 64 7.09 7.04 7.03
CA ARG A 64 7.92 8.08 6.37
C ARG A 64 7.18 9.40 6.18
N GLU A 65 5.86 9.35 6.04
CA GLU A 65 5.01 10.54 5.87
C GLU A 65 4.63 11.15 7.23
N GLY A 66 5.19 10.65 8.34
CA GLY A 66 4.98 11.19 9.68
C GLY A 66 3.65 10.77 10.33
N GLY A 67 3.06 9.67 9.88
CA GLY A 67 1.83 9.15 10.45
C GLY A 67 2.04 8.51 11.83
N GLU A 68 0.97 8.49 12.62
CA GLU A 68 0.96 7.93 13.96
C GLU A 68 1.19 6.41 13.99
N PRO A 69 1.83 5.86 15.04
CA PRO A 69 1.91 4.42 15.23
C PRO A 69 0.53 3.83 15.51
N ILE A 70 0.37 2.54 15.22
CA ILE A 70 -0.78 1.76 15.69
C ILE A 70 -0.68 1.57 17.21
N GLY A 71 0.54 1.36 17.73
CA GLY A 71 0.80 1.12 19.15
C GLY A 71 2.27 0.82 19.44
N ALA A 72 2.57 0.56 20.72
CA ALA A 72 3.88 0.13 21.18
C ALA A 72 4.16 -1.34 20.79
N PHE A 73 5.41 -1.65 20.49
CA PHE A 73 5.85 -3.00 20.12
C PHE A 73 6.37 -3.76 21.35
N ASP A 74 5.49 -4.03 22.31
CA ASP A 74 5.86 -4.67 23.58
C ASP A 74 5.52 -6.17 23.59
N ASN A 75 4.34 -6.53 23.09
CA ASN A 75 3.83 -7.89 23.06
C ASN A 75 3.37 -8.25 21.64
N TYR A 76 4.02 -9.24 21.04
CA TYR A 76 3.75 -9.65 19.66
C TYR A 76 2.31 -10.10 19.40
N GLU A 77 1.65 -10.75 20.37
CA GLU A 77 0.26 -11.17 20.24
C GLU A 77 -0.68 -9.97 20.18
N GLU A 78 -0.47 -8.99 21.06
CA GLU A 78 -1.25 -7.76 21.08
C GLU A 78 -0.98 -6.90 19.84
N VAL A 79 0.27 -6.86 19.36
CA VAL A 79 0.63 -6.23 18.08
C VAL A 79 -0.17 -6.85 16.94
N ARG A 80 -0.22 -8.19 16.84
CA ARG A 80 -1.00 -8.88 15.80
C ARG A 80 -2.49 -8.55 15.88
N LYS A 81 -3.09 -8.57 17.08
CA LYS A 81 -4.50 -8.20 17.29
C LYS A 81 -4.77 -6.75 16.88
N ALA A 82 -3.93 -5.82 17.32
CA ALA A 82 -4.05 -4.40 16.98
C ALA A 82 -3.95 -4.17 15.47
N ARG A 83 -3.04 -4.90 14.80
CA ARG A 83 -2.89 -4.86 13.34
C ARG A 83 -4.12 -5.38 12.60
N VAL A 84 -4.65 -6.54 12.98
CA VAL A 84 -5.89 -7.07 12.39
C VAL A 84 -7.06 -6.10 12.60
N LYS A 85 -7.19 -5.54 13.80
CA LYS A 85 -8.19 -4.53 14.10
C LYS A 85 -8.05 -3.31 13.19
N TRP A 86 -6.85 -2.75 13.08
CA TRP A 86 -6.58 -1.60 12.20
C TRP A 86 -6.95 -1.90 10.75
N ALA A 87 -6.57 -3.07 10.21
CA ALA A 87 -6.90 -3.48 8.84
C ALA A 87 -8.41 -3.61 8.56
N ASN A 88 -9.23 -3.80 9.60
CA ASN A 88 -10.67 -3.97 9.50
C ASN A 88 -11.43 -2.67 9.73
N GLU A 89 -10.95 -1.81 10.63
CA GLU A 89 -11.67 -0.62 11.10
C GLU A 89 -11.17 0.68 10.47
N HIS A 90 -9.94 0.72 9.97
CA HIS A 90 -9.36 1.93 9.38
C HIS A 90 -9.74 2.06 7.90
N ASP A 91 -10.37 3.18 7.56
CA ASP A 91 -10.68 3.58 6.19
C ASP A 91 -9.49 4.30 5.55
N THR A 92 -8.79 3.61 4.65
CA THR A 92 -7.61 4.13 3.96
C THR A 92 -7.93 5.24 2.95
N PHE A 93 -9.18 5.37 2.49
CA PHE A 93 -9.60 6.43 1.57
C PHE A 93 -9.96 7.73 2.30
N ALA A 94 -10.35 7.63 3.57
CA ALA A 94 -10.54 8.78 4.46
C ALA A 94 -9.21 9.29 5.05
N ASP A 95 -8.22 8.42 5.26
CA ASP A 95 -6.91 8.80 5.79
C ASP A 95 -6.08 9.57 4.73
N PRO A 96 -5.61 10.80 5.03
CA PRO A 96 -4.92 11.65 4.07
C PRO A 96 -3.56 11.09 3.62
N ILE A 97 -2.86 10.34 4.47
CA ILE A 97 -1.58 9.72 4.12
C ILE A 97 -1.85 8.55 3.17
N CYS A 98 -2.75 7.65 3.54
CA CYS A 98 -3.07 6.48 2.72
C CYS A 98 -3.66 6.89 1.36
N LYS A 99 -4.65 7.79 1.36
CA LYS A 99 -5.35 8.24 0.15
C LYS A 99 -4.40 8.80 -0.90
N VAL A 100 -3.37 9.52 -0.49
CA VAL A 100 -2.43 10.17 -1.41
C VAL A 100 -1.24 9.28 -1.75
N ASN A 101 -0.77 8.46 -0.82
CA ASN A 101 0.55 7.82 -0.93
C ASN A 101 0.56 6.32 -1.17
N CYS A 102 -0.57 5.61 -1.01
CA CYS A 102 -0.64 4.16 -1.24
C CYS A 102 -0.15 3.83 -2.66
N LEU A 103 0.68 2.81 -2.82
CA LEU A 103 1.22 2.43 -4.12
C LEU A 103 0.20 1.61 -4.91
N ASP A 104 0.21 1.77 -6.23
CA ASP A 104 -0.59 0.99 -7.19
C ASP A 104 -0.53 -0.52 -6.91
N CYS A 105 0.65 -1.08 -6.71
CA CYS A 105 0.80 -2.50 -6.42
C CYS A 105 0.18 -2.94 -5.08
N LEU A 106 0.08 -2.04 -4.09
CA LEU A 106 -0.55 -2.33 -2.81
C LEU A 106 -2.07 -2.24 -2.90
N VAL A 107 -2.59 -1.32 -3.73
CA VAL A 107 -4.02 -1.25 -4.07
C VAL A 107 -4.46 -2.53 -4.76
N ASP A 108 -3.71 -3.00 -5.77
CA ASP A 108 -4.00 -4.24 -6.47
C ASP A 108 -3.92 -5.46 -5.54
N TYR A 109 -2.91 -5.51 -4.66
CA TYR A 109 -2.82 -6.56 -3.64
C TYR A 109 -4.04 -6.58 -2.71
N ASN A 110 -4.49 -5.42 -2.22
CA ASN A 110 -5.65 -5.35 -1.31
C ASN A 110 -6.94 -5.75 -2.03
N ARG A 111 -7.10 -5.43 -3.33
CA ARG A 111 -8.22 -5.90 -4.14
C ARG A 111 -8.19 -7.43 -4.26
N ALA A 112 -7.08 -8.00 -4.71
CA ALA A 112 -6.94 -9.44 -4.89
C ALA A 112 -7.14 -10.23 -3.58
N LYS A 113 -6.63 -9.70 -2.46
CA LYS A 113 -6.83 -10.33 -1.14
C LYS A 113 -8.27 -10.21 -0.65
N LEU A 114 -8.98 -9.13 -0.98
CA LEU A 114 -10.41 -9.00 -0.67
C LEU A 114 -11.24 -10.00 -1.47
N ASP A 115 -10.95 -10.14 -2.77
CA ASP A 115 -11.65 -11.09 -3.65
C ASP A 115 -11.47 -12.54 -3.17
N ALA A 116 -10.30 -12.90 -2.65
CA ALA A 116 -10.03 -14.23 -2.10
C ALA A 116 -10.72 -14.53 -0.76
N LEU A 117 -11.29 -13.53 -0.09
CA LEU A 117 -12.03 -13.70 1.18
C LEU A 117 -13.54 -13.87 0.97
N ASN A 118 -14.05 -13.60 -0.24
CA ASN A 118 -15.46 -13.69 -0.61
C ASN A 118 -15.73 -14.93 -1.47
#